data_AF-A0A1C6RPQ8-F1
#
_entry.id   AF-A0A1C6RPQ8-F1
#
_cell.length_a   1.000
_cell.length_b   1.000
_cell.length_c   1.000
_cell.angle_alpha   90.00
_cell.angle_beta   90.00
_cell.angle_gamma   90.00
#
_symmetry.space_group_name_H-M   'P 1'
#
loop_
_entity.id
_entity.type
_entity.pdbx_description
1 polymer ?
#
loop_
_entity_poly.entity_id
_entity_poly.type
_entity_poly.pdbx_seq_one_letter_code
_entity_poly.pdbx_strand_id
1 'polypeptide(L)'
;MSNSRAYPVLRTPDVGRALHAVGHLLSVADLRDTEVQLWARTGRHSGLPRYLDAYGHWLRADGDDRMFVDVACEKETGPQDPADPLVDVEVLVCGLGLVEGRLAETVGPDQARLDWWHYAWPAVPCRDLGRQAKHAYVQLVLNATDIWATEPADGHTVFVHVGAGERERAEWLAAVAGGALLGPEQFGW
;
A
#
# COMPACT_ATOMS: atom_id res chain seq x y z
N MET A 1 -4.28 -18.64 11.15
CA MET A 1 -4.02 -17.27 10.68
C MET A 1 -5.35 -16.71 10.21
N SER A 2 -5.73 -15.51 10.60
CA SER A 2 -7.01 -14.91 10.16
C SER A 2 -6.67 -13.70 9.32
N ASN A 3 -7.46 -13.43 8.29
CA ASN A 3 -7.22 -12.33 7.38
C ASN A 3 -7.68 -10.99 7.97
N SER A 4 -7.04 -9.90 7.55
CA SER A 4 -7.49 -8.53 7.82
C SER A 4 -8.76 -8.18 7.05
N ARG A 5 -9.41 -7.11 7.49
CA ARG A 5 -10.51 -6.44 6.79
C ARG A 5 -10.04 -5.08 6.32
N ALA A 6 -9.97 -4.93 5.01
CA ALA A 6 -9.55 -3.71 4.34
C ALA A 6 -10.77 -2.86 3.99
N TYR A 7 -10.76 -1.60 4.38
CA TYR A 7 -11.86 -0.68 4.08
C TYR A 7 -11.35 0.51 3.28
N PRO A 8 -11.97 0.84 2.11
CA PRO A 8 -11.59 2.02 1.36
C PRO A 8 -12.07 3.28 2.08
N VAL A 9 -11.14 4.19 2.39
CA VAL A 9 -11.42 5.45 3.10
C VAL A 9 -11.29 6.69 2.22
N LEU A 10 -10.54 6.58 1.12
CA LEU A 10 -10.37 7.64 0.13
C LEU A 10 -10.18 7.04 -1.26
N ARG A 11 -10.83 7.63 -2.27
CA ARG A 11 -10.54 7.43 -3.69
C ARG A 11 -10.27 8.78 -4.33
N THR A 12 -9.18 8.90 -5.08
CA THR A 12 -8.79 10.17 -5.70
C THR A 12 -7.85 9.95 -6.88
N PRO A 13 -7.92 10.76 -7.96
CA PRO A 13 -6.93 10.74 -9.05
C PRO A 13 -5.64 11.51 -8.70
N ASP A 14 -5.50 11.96 -7.44
CA ASP A 14 -4.40 12.81 -6.98
C ASP A 14 -3.58 12.05 -5.94
N VAL A 15 -2.40 11.60 -6.36
CA VAL A 15 -1.46 10.86 -5.51
C VAL A 15 -1.03 11.68 -4.28
N GLY A 16 -0.89 13.00 -4.40
CA GLY A 16 -0.54 13.87 -3.28
C GLY A 16 -1.65 13.91 -2.23
N ARG A 17 -2.91 13.97 -2.66
CA ARG A 17 -4.06 13.85 -1.74
C ARG A 17 -4.12 12.48 -1.07
N ALA A 18 -3.80 11.41 -1.80
CA ALA A 18 -3.75 10.06 -1.25
C ALA A 18 -2.65 9.92 -0.19
N LEU A 19 -1.44 10.39 -0.48
CA LEU A 19 -0.31 10.41 0.46
C LEU A 19 -0.57 11.28 1.69
N HIS A 20 -1.24 12.41 1.51
CA HIS A 20 -1.66 13.25 2.63
C HIS A 20 -2.61 12.49 3.56
N ALA A 21 -3.59 11.77 3.02
CA ALA A 21 -4.50 10.94 3.83
C ALA A 21 -3.76 9.80 4.56
N VAL A 22 -2.80 9.15 3.89
CA VAL A 22 -1.90 8.18 4.54
C VAL A 22 -1.15 8.84 5.70
N GLY A 23 -0.61 10.04 5.52
CA GLY A 23 0.07 10.79 6.58
C GLY A 23 -0.81 11.05 7.80
N HIS A 24 -2.09 11.41 7.61
CA HIS A 24 -3.05 11.57 8.72
C HIS A 24 -3.29 10.25 9.45
N LEU A 25 -3.44 9.14 8.73
CA LEU A 25 -3.62 7.82 9.34
C LEU A 25 -2.39 7.37 10.13
N LEU A 26 -1.19 7.58 9.57
CA LEU A 26 0.06 7.24 10.24
C LEU A 26 0.31 8.14 11.47
N SER A 27 -0.22 9.37 11.50
CA SER A 27 -0.07 10.28 12.64
C SER A 27 -0.72 9.77 13.93
N VAL A 28 -1.71 8.87 13.83
CA VAL A 28 -2.37 8.26 14.99
C VAL A 28 -1.90 6.83 15.28
N ALA A 29 -1.14 6.23 14.37
CA ALA A 29 -0.65 4.87 14.50
C ALA A 29 0.52 4.78 15.50
N ASP A 30 0.69 3.59 16.08
CA ASP A 30 1.90 3.23 16.82
C ASP A 30 2.95 2.74 15.82
N LEU A 31 3.86 3.64 15.43
CA LEU A 31 4.83 3.45 14.35
C LEU A 31 6.11 2.69 14.77
N ARG A 32 6.11 2.06 15.94
CA ARG A 32 7.23 1.19 16.33
C ARG A 32 7.35 0.05 15.32
N ASP A 33 8.59 -0.28 14.98
CA ASP A 33 8.93 -1.38 14.09
C ASP A 33 8.15 -1.34 12.76
N THR A 34 7.84 -0.14 12.26
CA THR A 34 7.10 0.01 11.01
C THR A 34 7.92 -0.54 9.84
N GLU A 35 7.27 -1.31 9.00
CA GLU A 35 7.80 -1.83 7.75
C GLU A 35 6.93 -1.30 6.61
N VAL A 36 7.58 -0.82 5.55
CA VAL A 36 6.90 -0.34 4.35
C VAL A 36 7.27 -1.25 3.20
N GLN A 37 6.24 -1.80 2.58
CA GLN A 37 6.38 -2.66 1.42
C GLN A 37 5.74 -1.97 0.21
N LEU A 38 6.53 -1.71 -0.82
CA LEU A 38 6.05 -1.32 -2.14
C LEU A 38 6.04 -2.56 -3.02
N TRP A 39 4.91 -2.82 -3.66
CA TRP A 39 4.81 -3.74 -4.78
C TRP A 39 4.33 -2.97 -6.01
N ALA A 40 4.93 -3.21 -7.16
CA ALA A 40 4.51 -2.60 -8.41
C ALA A 40 4.67 -3.56 -9.59
N ARG A 41 3.80 -3.42 -10.58
CA ARG A 41 3.86 -4.14 -11.84
C ARG A 41 4.16 -3.18 -12.96
N THR A 42 5.24 -3.45 -13.69
CA THR A 42 5.76 -2.52 -14.71
C THR A 42 6.41 -3.24 -15.88
N GLY A 43 6.59 -2.53 -17.00
CA GLY A 43 7.35 -3.02 -18.15
C GLY A 43 8.84 -3.11 -17.84
N ARG A 44 9.47 -4.23 -18.21
CA ARG A 44 10.91 -4.49 -17.98
C ARG A 44 11.82 -3.42 -18.59
N HIS A 45 11.45 -2.87 -19.73
CA HIS A 45 12.21 -1.88 -20.46
C HIS A 45 11.66 -0.47 -20.25
N SER A 46 10.33 -0.29 -20.22
CA SER A 46 9.71 1.03 -20.12
C SER A 46 9.60 1.58 -18.70
N GLY A 47 9.60 0.74 -17.66
CA GLY A 47 9.35 1.21 -16.29
C GLY A 47 10.29 0.72 -15.21
N LEU A 48 10.82 -0.51 -15.29
CA LEU A 48 11.83 -1.01 -14.35
C LEU A 48 13.03 -0.05 -14.14
N PRO A 49 13.55 0.68 -15.16
CA PRO A 49 14.62 1.66 -14.95
C PRO A 49 14.29 2.73 -13.90
N ARG A 50 13.02 3.15 -13.75
CA ARG A 50 12.61 4.13 -12.72
C ARG A 50 12.79 3.58 -11.30
N TYR A 51 12.45 2.31 -11.09
CA TYR A 51 12.62 1.66 -9.79
C TYR A 51 14.09 1.36 -9.50
N LEU A 52 14.88 0.98 -10.52
CA LEU A 52 16.31 0.76 -10.35
C LEU A 52 17.05 2.06 -10.01
N ASP A 53 16.66 3.18 -10.62
CA ASP A 53 17.21 4.50 -10.27
C ASP A 53 16.87 4.90 -8.83
N ALA A 54 15.61 4.71 -8.42
CA ALA A 54 15.17 5.09 -7.08
C ALA A 54 15.68 4.16 -5.97
N TYR A 55 15.61 2.84 -6.18
CA TYR A 55 15.72 1.81 -5.13
C TYR A 55 16.72 0.71 -5.46
N GLY A 56 17.37 0.74 -6.63
CA GLY A 56 18.25 -0.33 -7.09
C GLY A 56 19.48 -0.56 -6.21
N HIS A 57 19.81 0.37 -5.32
CA HIS A 57 20.87 0.20 -4.32
C HIS A 57 20.53 -0.86 -3.25
N TRP A 58 19.26 -1.22 -3.08
CA TRP A 58 18.80 -2.32 -2.22
C TRP A 58 18.61 -3.65 -2.96
N LEU A 59 18.88 -3.69 -4.27
CA LEU A 59 18.62 -4.88 -5.08
C LEU A 59 19.45 -6.07 -4.57
N ARG A 60 18.76 -7.11 -4.09
CA ARG A 60 19.39 -8.32 -3.51
C ARG A 60 20.38 -8.01 -2.37
N ALA A 61 20.17 -6.92 -1.65
CA ALA A 61 20.93 -6.63 -0.44
C ALA A 61 20.58 -7.66 0.65
N ASP A 62 21.59 -8.06 1.42
CA ASP A 62 21.38 -8.79 2.67
C ASP A 62 21.07 -7.76 3.77
N GLY A 63 19.84 -7.76 4.28
CA GLY A 63 19.40 -6.80 5.29
C GLY A 63 17.89 -6.66 5.40
N ASP A 64 17.48 -5.73 6.25
CA ASP A 64 16.07 -5.40 6.47
C ASP A 64 15.48 -4.63 5.27
N ASP A 65 16.27 -3.70 4.70
CA ASP A 65 15.92 -2.98 3.47
C ASP A 65 16.39 -3.75 2.23
N ARG A 66 15.47 -4.04 1.32
CA ARG A 66 15.74 -4.92 0.16
C ARG A 66 14.79 -4.66 -1.00
N MET A 67 15.29 -4.89 -2.20
CA MET A 67 14.52 -4.86 -3.44
C MET A 67 14.63 -6.20 -4.19
N PHE A 68 13.50 -6.64 -4.75
CA PHE A 68 13.36 -7.80 -5.62
C PHE A 68 12.73 -7.39 -6.94
N VAL A 69 13.09 -8.12 -7.99
CA VAL A 69 12.52 -7.97 -9.32
C VAL A 69 12.38 -9.35 -9.91
N ASP A 70 11.13 -9.74 -10.18
CA ASP A 70 10.80 -11.04 -10.74
C ASP A 70 9.93 -10.89 -11.98
N VAL A 71 9.98 -11.88 -12.88
CA VAL A 71 9.12 -11.88 -14.08
C VAL A 71 7.67 -12.06 -13.62
N ALA A 72 6.77 -11.20 -14.11
CA ALA A 72 5.37 -11.28 -13.74
C ALA A 72 4.76 -12.60 -14.26
N CYS A 73 3.85 -13.18 -13.48
CA CYS A 73 3.21 -14.43 -13.85
C CYS A 73 2.22 -14.22 -15.00
N GLU A 74 2.49 -14.77 -16.18
CA GLU A 74 1.62 -14.65 -17.36
C GLU A 74 0.17 -15.11 -17.09
N LYS A 75 -0.03 -16.07 -16.18
CA LYS A 75 -1.37 -16.53 -15.77
C LYS A 75 -2.19 -15.45 -15.06
N GLU A 76 -1.53 -14.50 -14.41
CA GLU A 76 -2.16 -13.42 -13.65
C GLU A 76 -2.34 -12.16 -14.49
N THR A 77 -1.42 -11.91 -15.44
CA THR A 77 -1.38 -10.69 -16.26
C THR A 77 -1.98 -10.87 -17.65
N GLY A 78 -2.21 -12.11 -18.08
CA GLY A 78 -2.50 -12.42 -19.48
C GLY A 78 -1.26 -12.32 -20.37
N PRO A 79 -1.46 -12.34 -21.71
CA PRO A 79 -0.39 -12.38 -22.69
C PRO A 79 0.61 -11.23 -22.50
N GLN A 80 1.90 -11.56 -22.51
CA GLN A 80 2.98 -10.59 -22.39
C GLN A 80 3.28 -9.92 -23.73
N ASP A 81 3.63 -8.63 -23.70
CA ASP A 81 4.30 -7.99 -24.82
C ASP A 81 5.75 -8.50 -24.89
N PRO A 82 6.17 -9.20 -25.95
CA PRO A 82 7.55 -9.64 -26.09
C PRO A 82 8.56 -8.48 -26.18
N ALA A 83 8.12 -7.30 -26.63
CA ALA A 83 8.98 -6.12 -26.72
C ALA A 83 9.18 -5.43 -25.36
N ASP A 84 8.26 -5.64 -24.41
CA ASP A 84 8.33 -5.08 -23.06
C ASP A 84 7.62 -5.99 -22.03
N PRO A 85 8.22 -7.14 -21.69
CA PRO A 85 7.59 -8.09 -20.77
C PRO A 85 7.38 -7.46 -19.39
N LEU A 86 6.31 -7.83 -18.70
CA LEU A 86 6.03 -7.32 -17.36
C LEU A 86 6.93 -7.97 -16.32
N VAL A 87 7.32 -7.17 -15.33
CA VAL A 87 8.03 -7.59 -14.12
C VAL A 87 7.28 -7.06 -12.91
N ASP A 88 7.30 -7.86 -11.84
CA ASP A 88 6.86 -7.44 -10.53
C ASP A 88 8.09 -6.96 -9.74
N VAL A 89 7.98 -5.75 -9.22
CA VAL A 89 8.99 -5.09 -8.39
C VAL A 89 8.48 -5.08 -6.96
N GLU A 90 9.30 -5.54 -6.03
CA GLU A 90 9.00 -5.47 -4.60
C GLU A 90 10.15 -4.74 -3.89
N VAL A 91 9.81 -3.75 -3.06
CA VAL A 91 10.77 -3.01 -2.24
C VAL A 91 10.27 -3.04 -0.80
N LEU A 92 11.11 -3.52 0.11
CA LEU A 92 10.86 -3.55 1.53
C LEU A 92 11.82 -2.59 2.23
N VAL A 93 11.29 -1.74 3.10
CA VAL A 93 12.08 -0.80 3.90
C VAL A 93 11.59 -0.79 5.33
N CYS A 94 12.50 -0.89 6.29
CA CYS A 94 12.20 -0.65 7.69
C CYS A 94 12.19 0.86 7.98
N GLY A 95 11.11 1.31 8.64
CA GLY A 95 10.82 2.72 8.86
C GLY A 95 10.04 3.35 7.70
N LEU A 96 9.79 4.65 7.80
CA LEU A 96 8.92 5.39 6.85
C LEU A 96 9.63 5.84 5.55
N GLY A 97 10.80 5.29 5.24
CA GLY A 97 11.71 5.80 4.19
C GLY A 97 11.13 5.87 2.78
N LEU A 98 10.10 5.09 2.45
CA LEU A 98 9.45 5.07 1.13
C LEU A 98 8.42 6.20 0.90
N VAL A 99 8.15 7.05 1.90
CA VAL A 99 7.19 8.17 1.78
C VAL A 99 7.83 9.42 1.15
N GLU A 100 9.13 9.37 0.84
CA GLU A 100 9.84 10.51 0.26
C GLU A 100 9.33 10.87 -1.16
N GLY A 101 9.45 12.16 -1.51
CA GLY A 101 8.76 12.82 -2.64
C GLY A 101 9.05 12.30 -4.05
N ARG A 102 9.70 11.13 -4.20
CA ARG A 102 9.95 10.46 -5.47
C ARG A 102 8.91 9.38 -5.81
N LEU A 103 8.11 8.93 -4.84
CA LEU A 103 7.20 7.80 -5.05
C LEU A 103 6.29 7.96 -6.28
N ALA A 104 5.65 9.12 -6.41
CA ALA A 104 4.76 9.40 -7.53
C ALA A 104 5.48 9.35 -8.89
N GLU A 105 6.71 9.87 -8.94
CA GLU A 105 7.54 9.86 -10.15
C GLU A 105 8.04 8.46 -10.50
N THR A 106 8.43 7.68 -9.48
CA THR A 106 8.90 6.30 -9.66
C THR A 106 7.78 5.40 -10.17
N VAL A 107 6.60 5.46 -9.54
CA VAL A 107 5.44 4.63 -9.92
C VAL A 107 4.85 5.08 -11.25
N GLY A 108 4.66 6.39 -11.46
CA GLY A 108 4.07 6.92 -12.69
C GLY A 108 2.73 6.24 -13.02
N PRO A 109 2.58 5.63 -14.22
CA PRO A 109 1.34 4.96 -14.63
C PRO A 109 1.24 3.50 -14.16
N ASP A 110 2.26 2.96 -13.48
CA ASP A 110 2.29 1.54 -13.10
C ASP A 110 1.24 1.22 -12.04
N GLN A 111 0.69 0.00 -12.07
CA GLN A 111 -0.13 -0.50 -10.96
C GLN A 111 0.78 -0.78 -9.77
N ALA A 112 0.47 -0.20 -8.62
CA ALA A 112 1.29 -0.38 -7.42
C ALA A 112 0.45 -0.40 -6.15
N ARG A 113 1.00 -1.01 -5.10
CA ARG A 113 0.49 -0.86 -3.74
C ARG A 113 1.63 -0.59 -2.77
N LEU A 114 1.34 0.19 -1.75
CA LEU A 114 2.21 0.44 -0.62
C LEU A 114 1.50 0.04 0.66
N ASP A 115 2.15 -0.78 1.47
CA ASP A 115 1.64 -1.28 2.73
C ASP A 115 2.53 -0.77 3.87
N TRP A 116 1.96 0.01 4.80
CA TRP A 116 2.63 0.48 6.02
C TRP A 116 2.21 -0.39 7.20
N TRP A 117 2.93 -1.50 7.38
CA TRP A 117 2.78 -2.39 8.52
C TRP A 117 3.33 -1.70 9.76
N HIS A 118 2.48 -1.45 10.75
CA HIS A 118 2.86 -0.75 11.97
C HIS A 118 2.40 -1.54 13.19
N TYR A 119 2.93 -1.19 14.37
CA TYR A 119 2.78 -2.02 15.54
C TYR A 119 1.35 -2.10 16.07
N ALA A 120 0.57 -1.01 15.98
CA ALA A 120 -0.87 -1.02 16.28
C ALA A 120 -1.63 0.25 15.89
N TRP A 121 -2.95 0.09 15.80
CA TRP A 121 -3.88 1.19 16.00
C TRP A 121 -4.04 1.53 17.49
N PRO A 122 -4.20 2.82 17.82
CA PRO A 122 -4.33 3.27 19.20
C PRO A 122 -5.68 2.84 19.80
N ALA A 123 -5.78 2.95 21.13
CA ALA A 123 -7.09 2.92 21.77
C ALA A 123 -7.87 4.21 21.46
N VAL A 124 -9.19 4.10 21.32
CA VAL A 124 -10.11 5.22 21.12
C VAL A 124 -11.19 5.15 22.21
N PRO A 125 -10.90 5.65 23.43
CA PRO A 125 -11.79 5.46 24.59
C PRO A 125 -13.19 6.06 24.39
N CYS A 126 -13.32 7.15 23.63
CA CYS A 126 -14.62 7.75 23.34
C CYS A 126 -15.53 6.88 22.46
N ARG A 127 -15.02 5.75 21.93
CA ARG A 127 -15.75 4.75 21.16
C ARG A 127 -15.62 3.34 21.73
N ASP A 128 -15.14 3.21 22.98
CA ASP A 128 -14.89 1.90 23.62
C ASP A 128 -13.97 0.98 22.80
N LEU A 129 -13.09 1.54 21.97
CA LEU A 129 -12.16 0.77 21.16
C LEU A 129 -10.83 0.61 21.90
N GLY A 130 -10.45 -0.63 22.18
CA GLY A 130 -9.12 -0.96 22.72
C GLY A 130 -7.99 -0.71 21.72
N ARG A 131 -6.75 -0.93 22.15
CA ARG A 131 -5.59 -0.95 21.24
C ARG A 131 -5.66 -2.20 20.35
N GLN A 132 -5.35 -2.08 19.06
CA GLN A 132 -5.37 -3.21 18.11
C GLN A 132 -4.02 -3.35 17.39
N ALA A 133 -3.27 -4.41 17.72
CA ALA A 133 -1.98 -4.69 17.08
C ALA A 133 -2.13 -5.53 15.80
N LYS A 134 -2.83 -6.66 15.89
CA LYS A 134 -2.99 -7.58 14.78
C LYS A 134 -3.78 -6.92 13.65
N HIS A 135 -3.28 -6.96 12.42
CA HIS A 135 -3.90 -6.38 11.21
C HIS A 135 -3.86 -4.86 11.13
N ALA A 136 -3.01 -4.20 11.91
CA ALA A 136 -2.86 -2.76 11.87
C ALA A 136 -1.90 -2.35 10.75
N TYR A 137 -2.47 -1.93 9.62
CA TYR A 137 -1.70 -1.32 8.54
C TYR A 137 -2.55 -0.38 7.68
N VAL A 138 -1.86 0.56 7.04
CA VAL A 138 -2.44 1.42 5.99
C VAL A 138 -1.98 0.86 4.65
N GLN A 139 -2.86 0.89 3.66
CA GLN A 139 -2.49 0.54 2.30
C GLN A 139 -2.87 1.68 1.34
N LEU A 140 -1.97 2.01 0.43
CA LEU A 140 -2.23 2.89 -0.70
C LEU A 140 -2.11 2.07 -1.99
N VAL A 141 -3.18 1.96 -2.74
CA VAL A 141 -3.20 1.37 -4.07
C VAL A 141 -3.19 2.49 -5.11
N LEU A 142 -2.28 2.40 -6.07
CA LEU A 142 -2.09 3.36 -7.15
C LEU A 142 -2.49 2.71 -8.48
N ASN A 143 -3.24 3.45 -9.30
CA ASN A 143 -3.66 3.04 -10.65
C ASN A 143 -4.46 1.73 -10.66
N ALA A 144 -5.13 1.40 -9.56
CA ALA A 144 -5.94 0.20 -9.38
C ALA A 144 -7.02 0.37 -8.29
N THR A 145 -8.05 -0.48 -8.31
CA THR A 145 -9.23 -0.38 -7.42
C THR A 145 -9.31 -1.39 -6.29
N ASP A 146 -8.63 -2.52 -6.41
CA ASP A 146 -8.61 -3.61 -5.44
C ASP A 146 -7.34 -3.59 -4.59
N ILE A 147 -7.39 -4.19 -3.41
CA ILE A 147 -6.26 -4.24 -2.47
C ILE A 147 -5.04 -5.01 -2.99
N TRP A 148 -5.20 -5.76 -4.08
CA TRP A 148 -4.12 -6.53 -4.70
C TRP A 148 -3.44 -5.79 -5.85
N ALA A 149 -3.95 -4.61 -6.22
CA ALA A 149 -3.52 -3.84 -7.38
C ALA A 149 -3.60 -4.65 -8.70
N THR A 150 -4.65 -5.46 -8.84
CA THR A 150 -4.85 -6.35 -10.01
C THR A 150 -5.84 -5.79 -11.03
N GLU A 151 -6.79 -4.96 -10.60
CA GLU A 151 -7.81 -4.32 -11.44
C GLU A 151 -7.38 -2.88 -11.77
N PRO A 152 -6.97 -2.57 -13.02
CA PRO A 152 -6.49 -1.24 -13.40
C PRO A 152 -7.57 -0.16 -13.26
N ALA A 153 -7.17 1.04 -12.85
CA ALA A 153 -8.05 2.21 -12.76
C ALA A 153 -7.29 3.53 -12.85
N ASP A 154 -7.98 4.61 -13.24
CA ASP A 154 -7.41 5.96 -13.37
C ASP A 154 -7.23 6.70 -12.03
N GLY A 155 -7.27 5.98 -10.90
CA GLY A 155 -7.27 6.59 -9.58
C GLY A 155 -6.53 5.77 -8.54
N HIS A 156 -6.41 6.37 -7.36
CA HIS A 156 -5.72 5.81 -6.21
C HIS A 156 -6.71 5.60 -5.07
N THR A 157 -6.53 4.52 -4.33
CA THR A 157 -7.39 4.18 -3.20
C THR A 157 -6.55 4.00 -1.94
N VAL A 158 -6.95 4.69 -0.86
CA VAL A 158 -6.39 4.45 0.48
C VAL A 158 -7.30 3.50 1.21
N PHE A 159 -6.72 2.43 1.75
CA PHE A 159 -7.37 1.45 2.60
C PHE A 159 -6.81 1.50 4.01
N VAL A 160 -7.69 1.21 4.97
CA VAL A 160 -7.30 0.91 6.34
C VAL A 160 -7.58 -0.56 6.62
N HIS A 161 -6.62 -1.24 7.23
CA HIS A 161 -6.77 -2.63 7.60
C HIS A 161 -7.02 -2.74 9.10
N VAL A 162 -8.00 -3.55 9.46
CA VAL A 162 -8.43 -3.80 10.83
C VAL A 162 -8.77 -5.27 11.05
N GLY A 163 -9.01 -5.65 12.32
CA GLY A 163 -9.50 -6.98 12.67
C GLY A 163 -10.92 -7.27 12.17
N ALA A 164 -11.29 -8.56 12.12
CA ALA A 164 -12.68 -8.94 11.89
C ALA A 164 -13.58 -8.40 13.02
N GLY A 165 -14.69 -7.75 12.66
CA GLY A 165 -15.59 -7.11 13.63
C GLY A 165 -15.19 -5.68 14.02
N GLU A 166 -14.06 -5.16 13.55
CA GLU A 166 -13.55 -3.81 13.89
C GLU A 166 -14.07 -2.72 12.94
N ARG A 167 -15.30 -2.85 12.43
CA ARG A 167 -15.86 -1.86 11.48
C ARG A 167 -15.90 -0.45 12.08
N GLU A 168 -16.25 -0.33 13.36
CA GLU A 168 -16.30 0.96 14.06
C GLU A 168 -14.93 1.64 14.11
N ARG A 169 -13.84 0.87 14.22
CA ARG A 169 -12.48 1.39 14.10
C ARG A 169 -12.19 1.87 12.69
N ALA A 170 -12.58 1.11 11.66
CA ALA A 170 -12.44 1.55 10.28
C ALA A 170 -13.18 2.88 10.03
N GLU A 171 -14.39 3.04 10.57
CA GLU A 171 -15.17 4.29 10.49
C GLU A 171 -14.47 5.45 11.21
N TRP A 172 -13.84 5.19 12.36
CA TRP A 172 -13.02 6.18 13.04
C TRP A 172 -11.80 6.59 12.21
N LEU A 173 -11.08 5.63 11.64
CA LEU A 173 -9.91 5.89 10.79
C LEU A 173 -10.30 6.64 9.51
N ALA A 174 -11.46 6.33 8.92
CA ALA A 174 -11.98 7.08 7.79
C ALA A 174 -12.21 8.55 8.13
N ALA A 175 -12.71 8.85 9.33
CA ALA A 175 -12.85 10.21 9.82
C ALA A 175 -11.49 10.88 10.06
N VAL A 176 -10.48 10.16 10.54
CA VAL A 176 -9.08 10.65 10.64
C VAL A 176 -8.53 11.02 9.26
N ALA A 177 -8.83 10.23 8.24
CA ALA A 177 -8.49 10.53 6.84
C ALA A 177 -9.34 11.66 6.21
N GLY A 178 -10.26 12.27 6.97
CA GLY A 178 -11.10 13.38 6.53
C GLY A 178 -12.35 12.97 5.76
N GLY A 179 -12.82 11.73 5.91
CA GLY A 179 -13.95 11.19 5.15
C GLY A 179 -14.78 10.14 5.89
N ALA A 180 -15.34 9.21 5.12
CA ALA A 180 -16.15 8.08 5.58
C ALA A 180 -15.82 6.84 4.73
N LEU A 181 -16.28 5.67 5.15
CA LEU A 181 -16.09 4.43 4.37
C LEU A 181 -16.78 4.54 3.01
N LEU A 182 -16.06 4.19 1.95
CA LEU A 182 -16.52 4.35 0.56
C LEU A 182 -17.16 3.08 -0.03
N GLY A 183 -17.13 1.96 0.70
CA GLY A 183 -17.59 0.68 0.18
C GLY A 183 -17.52 -0.46 1.20
N PRO A 184 -17.81 -1.70 0.75
CA PRO A 184 -17.71 -2.88 1.59
C PRO A 184 -16.25 -3.20 1.95
N GLU A 185 -16.07 -4.07 2.94
CA GLU A 185 -14.76 -4.61 3.28
C GLU A 185 -14.22 -5.54 2.18
N GLN A 186 -12.91 -5.54 2.02
CA GLN A 186 -12.17 -6.53 1.23
C GLN A 186 -11.32 -7.41 2.17
N PHE A 187 -11.01 -8.62 1.73
CA PHE A 187 -10.28 -9.61 2.52
C PHE A 187 -8.78 -9.46 2.27
N GLY A 188 -8.05 -8.92 3.23
CA GLY A 188 -6.58 -8.83 3.13
C GLY A 188 -5.87 -10.11 3.58
N TRP A 189 -4.60 -9.96 3.94
CA TRP A 189 -3.74 -11.03 4.48
C TRP A 189 -4.10 -11.42 5.91
#